data_AF-A0A353X260-F1
#
_entry.id   AF-A0A353X260-F1
#
_cell.length_a   1.000
_cell.length_b   1.000
_cell.length_c   1.000
_cell.angle_alpha   90.00
_cell.angle_beta   90.00
_cell.angle_gamma   90.00
#
_symmetry.space_group_name_H-M   'P 1'
#
loop_
_entity.id
_entity.type
_entity.pdbx_description
1 polymer ?
#
loop_
_entity_poly.entity_id
_entity_poly.type
_entity_poly.pdbx_seq_one_letter_code
_entity_poly.pdbx_strand_id
1 'polypeptide(L)'
;MALDADLQEKKNQLSEFVEITKNVLNYLPAVLTSNSDKGDYRIHVNEQAGFKKYIRPINTRLFISDSASFDASFSAFSSLVVRIKNGERTFNDDELLIIDRTLYTIQQSIGAGLDLLVNPNSARKHVGNRFEELIKVVFTEIGISNKKKVLKIPYETDEGTKVYKCENDLILSPFEKVKSTSKSLDKNEIVVSVKTTSKDRMGKMFIDKILLERFVEHDQKVIGIFLNDVQRKEHDNISYTLVSNLFMVYSKFLTELEGVYYLDPPPNAKKEPYNKYMKSFSELITTDVWRLLSS
;
A
#
# COMPACT_ATOMS: atom_id res chain seq x y z
N MET A 1 16.45 -11.38 -17.53
CA MET A 1 15.64 -10.25 -18.03
C MET A 1 16.35 -8.95 -17.65
N ALA A 2 16.24 -7.88 -18.44
CA ALA A 2 16.78 -6.58 -18.02
C ALA A 2 16.01 -6.03 -16.81
N LEU A 3 16.69 -5.34 -15.89
CA LEU A 3 16.10 -4.93 -14.61
C LEU A 3 14.91 -3.97 -14.77
N ASP A 4 14.97 -3.09 -15.77
CA ASP A 4 13.91 -2.15 -16.14
C ASP A 4 12.64 -2.87 -16.64
N ALA A 5 12.79 -3.93 -17.43
CA ALA A 5 11.69 -4.77 -17.87
C ALA A 5 11.09 -5.55 -16.69
N ASP A 6 11.95 -6.18 -15.86
CA ASP A 6 11.52 -7.00 -14.72
C ASP A 6 10.75 -6.19 -13.66
N LEU A 7 11.16 -4.94 -13.41
CA LEU A 7 10.44 -3.99 -12.54
C LEU A 7 9.01 -3.66 -13.02
N GLN A 8 8.77 -3.77 -14.33
CA GLN A 8 7.47 -3.48 -14.94
C GLN A 8 6.57 -4.73 -15.04
N GLU A 9 7.15 -5.92 -14.93
CA GLU A 9 6.47 -7.22 -15.05
C GLU A 9 5.68 -7.62 -13.83
N LYS A 10 4.45 -8.12 -14.07
CA LYS A 10 3.47 -8.56 -13.06
C LYS A 10 4.09 -9.53 -12.05
N LYS A 11 3.86 -9.31 -10.75
CA LYS A 11 4.30 -10.18 -9.66
C LYS A 11 3.07 -10.80 -9.00
N ASN A 12 3.13 -12.10 -8.72
CA ASN A 12 2.01 -12.89 -8.22
C ASN A 12 2.36 -13.72 -6.97
N GLN A 13 3.63 -13.79 -6.57
CA GLN A 13 4.09 -14.47 -5.35
C GLN A 13 5.21 -13.69 -4.66
N LEU A 14 5.39 -13.88 -3.34
CA LEU A 14 6.38 -13.14 -2.54
C LEU A 14 7.81 -13.34 -3.05
N SER A 15 8.15 -14.53 -3.53
CA SER A 15 9.52 -14.81 -3.99
C SER A 15 9.94 -13.92 -5.16
N GLU A 16 9.01 -13.58 -6.07
CA GLU A 16 9.33 -12.69 -7.19
C GLU A 16 9.58 -11.25 -6.70
N PHE A 17 8.86 -10.82 -5.65
CA PHE A 17 9.11 -9.54 -4.99
C PHE A 17 10.47 -9.51 -4.27
N VAL A 18 10.87 -10.62 -3.65
CA VAL A 18 12.19 -10.75 -3.01
C VAL A 18 13.30 -10.68 -4.04
N GLU A 19 13.18 -11.44 -5.14
CA GLU A 19 14.18 -11.47 -6.20
C GLU A 19 14.41 -10.08 -6.81
N ILE A 20 13.33 -9.38 -7.20
CA ILE A 20 13.44 -8.03 -7.76
C ILE A 20 14.00 -7.04 -6.73
N THR A 21 13.63 -7.18 -5.45
CA THR A 21 14.15 -6.34 -4.37
C THR A 21 15.67 -6.51 -4.25
N LYS A 22 16.17 -7.73 -4.20
CA LYS A 22 17.61 -8.03 -4.12
C LYS A 22 18.37 -7.49 -5.32
N ASN A 23 17.81 -7.66 -6.52
CA ASN A 23 18.40 -7.12 -7.75
C ASN A 23 18.54 -5.60 -7.67
N VAL A 24 17.52 -4.90 -7.16
CA VAL A 24 17.61 -3.45 -6.96
C VAL A 24 18.58 -3.09 -5.84
N LEU A 25 18.55 -3.76 -4.68
CA LEU A 25 19.49 -3.50 -3.57
C LEU A 25 20.95 -3.65 -4.00
N ASN A 26 21.25 -4.61 -4.87
CA ASN A 26 22.59 -4.78 -5.44
C ASN A 26 22.92 -3.73 -6.51
N TYR A 27 21.92 -3.21 -7.22
CA TYR A 27 22.08 -2.20 -8.26
C TYR A 27 22.29 -0.79 -7.70
N LEU A 28 21.55 -0.39 -6.66
CA LEU A 28 21.55 0.98 -6.13
C LEU A 28 22.95 1.50 -5.74
N PRO A 29 23.80 0.76 -5.00
CA PRO A 29 25.12 1.24 -4.62
C PRO A 29 26.03 1.56 -5.81
N ALA A 30 25.84 0.89 -6.94
CA ALA A 30 26.66 1.08 -8.14
C ALA A 30 26.29 2.36 -8.93
N VAL A 31 25.10 2.92 -8.70
CA VAL A 31 24.56 4.03 -9.51
C VAL A 31 24.25 5.28 -8.71
N LEU A 32 24.05 5.19 -7.40
CA LEU A 32 23.81 6.37 -6.57
C LEU A 32 25.13 7.10 -6.31
N THR A 33 25.12 8.42 -6.47
CA THR A 33 26.33 9.27 -6.44
C THR A 33 26.42 10.13 -5.18
N SER A 34 25.28 10.60 -4.67
CA SER A 34 25.20 11.41 -3.46
C SER A 34 23.83 11.26 -2.79
N ASN A 35 23.71 11.79 -1.58
CA ASN A 35 22.45 11.80 -0.85
C ASN A 35 22.35 13.00 0.11
N SER A 36 21.13 13.30 0.54
CA SER A 36 20.84 14.26 1.60
C SER A 36 19.81 13.69 2.58
N ASP A 37 20.02 13.96 3.87
CA ASP A 37 19.12 13.51 4.95
C ASP A 37 18.20 14.66 5.40
N LYS A 38 16.91 14.35 5.60
CA LYS A 38 15.89 15.24 6.17
C LYS A 38 14.98 14.46 7.12
N GLY A 39 15.20 14.65 8.42
CA GLY A 39 14.52 13.86 9.45
C GLY A 39 14.87 12.38 9.29
N ASP A 40 13.85 11.53 9.31
CA ASP A 40 14.02 10.08 9.13
C ASP A 40 14.21 9.66 7.66
N TYR A 41 14.25 10.60 6.72
CA TYR A 41 14.29 10.32 5.28
C TYR A 41 15.63 10.66 4.64
N ARG A 42 16.06 9.82 3.71
CA ARG A 42 17.19 10.04 2.82
C ARG A 42 16.72 10.19 1.38
N ILE A 43 17.23 11.20 0.68
CA ILE A 43 17.00 11.43 -0.75
C ILE A 43 18.31 11.15 -1.47
N HIS A 44 18.33 10.13 -2.33
CA HIS A 44 19.51 9.82 -3.13
C HIS A 44 19.44 10.43 -4.54
N VAL A 45 20.62 10.64 -5.12
CA VAL A 45 20.79 11.21 -6.46
C VAL A 45 21.73 10.34 -7.28
N ASN A 46 21.36 10.07 -8.51
CA ASN A 46 22.26 9.64 -9.58
C ASN A 46 22.63 10.87 -10.42
N GLU A 47 23.91 11.21 -10.47
CA GLU A 47 24.45 12.32 -11.26
C GLU A 47 25.37 11.77 -12.34
N GLN A 48 25.02 12.00 -13.61
CA GLN A 48 25.80 11.56 -14.77
C GLN A 48 25.81 12.65 -15.83
N ALA A 49 27.01 13.05 -16.29
CA ALA A 49 27.20 14.03 -17.36
C ALA A 49 26.38 15.33 -17.18
N GLY A 50 26.27 15.84 -15.94
CA GLY A 50 25.52 17.05 -15.60
C GLY A 50 24.01 16.86 -15.43
N PHE A 51 23.47 15.65 -15.65
CA PHE A 51 22.08 15.32 -15.37
C PHE A 51 21.92 14.74 -13.96
N LYS A 52 20.95 15.24 -13.21
CA LYS A 52 20.61 14.75 -11.86
C LYS A 52 19.26 14.05 -11.87
N LYS A 53 19.27 12.76 -11.53
CA LYS A 53 18.06 11.97 -11.30
C LYS A 53 17.91 11.68 -9.82
N TYR A 54 16.88 12.24 -9.22
CA TYR A 54 16.55 12.03 -7.82
C TYR A 54 15.60 10.86 -7.70
N ILE A 55 15.81 10.03 -6.69
CA ILE A 55 14.82 9.02 -6.30
C ILE A 55 13.89 9.59 -5.22
N ARG A 56 12.78 8.90 -4.99
CA ARG A 56 11.87 9.17 -3.87
C ARG A 56 12.59 9.22 -2.51
N PRO A 57 12.05 9.96 -1.52
CA PRO A 57 12.52 9.88 -0.14
C PRO A 57 12.36 8.45 0.41
N ILE A 58 13.40 7.95 1.07
CA ILE A 58 13.43 6.62 1.71
C ILE A 58 13.58 6.81 3.22
N ASN A 59 12.67 6.24 4.00
CA ASN A 59 12.73 6.24 5.46
C ASN A 59 13.84 5.29 5.93
N THR A 60 14.91 5.84 6.50
CA THR A 60 16.10 5.10 6.93
C THR A 60 15.85 4.21 8.15
N ARG A 61 14.78 4.47 8.90
CA ARG A 61 14.35 3.62 10.02
C ARG A 61 13.58 2.39 9.58
N LEU A 62 13.06 2.38 8.36
CA LEU A 62 12.29 1.26 7.81
C LEU A 62 13.06 0.48 6.74
N PHE A 63 13.85 1.17 5.91
CA PHE A 63 14.52 0.58 4.77
C PHE A 63 15.74 -0.27 5.17
N ILE A 64 15.82 -1.47 4.63
CA ILE A 64 16.97 -2.37 4.77
C ILE A 64 17.80 -2.28 3.49
N SER A 65 18.93 -1.58 3.56
CA SER A 65 19.76 -1.29 2.38
C SER A 65 20.69 -2.44 1.95
N ASP A 66 20.98 -3.36 2.86
CA ASP A 66 21.86 -4.49 2.61
C ASP A 66 21.07 -5.74 2.23
N SER A 67 21.50 -6.42 1.16
CA SER A 67 20.82 -7.57 0.57
C SER A 67 20.79 -8.78 1.51
N ALA A 68 21.89 -9.04 2.23
CA ALA A 68 21.96 -10.15 3.19
C ALA A 68 21.07 -9.90 4.42
N SER A 69 21.06 -8.66 4.92
CA SER A 69 20.18 -8.22 6.00
C SER A 69 18.71 -8.30 5.59
N PHE A 70 18.40 -8.00 4.33
CA PHE A 70 17.05 -8.15 3.76
C PHE A 70 16.64 -9.63 3.69
N ASP A 71 17.51 -10.53 3.26
CA ASP A 71 17.24 -11.98 3.26
C ASP A 71 16.89 -12.50 4.66
N ALA A 72 17.63 -12.07 5.68
CA ALA A 72 17.35 -12.42 7.08
C ALA A 72 15.99 -11.89 7.54
N SER A 73 15.70 -10.60 7.25
CA SER A 73 14.41 -9.99 7.57
C SER A 73 13.24 -10.67 6.85
N PHE A 74 13.41 -11.04 5.59
CA PHE A 74 12.39 -11.75 4.82
C PHE A 74 12.15 -13.18 5.35
N SER A 75 13.20 -13.85 5.82
CA SER A 75 13.08 -15.17 6.45
C SER A 75 12.28 -15.09 7.76
N ALA A 76 12.53 -14.06 8.58
CA ALA A 76 11.74 -13.78 9.77
C ALA A 76 10.29 -13.41 9.43
N PHE A 77 10.08 -12.52 8.45
CA PHE A 77 8.75 -12.16 7.95
C PHE A 77 7.97 -13.39 7.46
N SER A 78 8.60 -14.30 6.72
CA SER A 78 7.96 -15.53 6.26
C SER A 78 7.48 -16.40 7.42
N SER A 79 8.26 -16.47 8.50
CA SER A 79 7.87 -17.18 9.73
C SER A 79 6.67 -16.51 10.41
N LEU A 80 6.63 -15.17 10.43
CA LEU A 80 5.49 -14.41 10.96
C LEU A 80 4.23 -14.61 10.12
N VAL A 81 4.33 -14.62 8.79
CA VAL A 81 3.20 -14.92 7.89
C VAL A 81 2.58 -16.29 8.18
N VAL A 82 3.41 -17.32 8.41
CA VAL A 82 2.93 -18.66 8.79
C VAL A 82 2.19 -18.62 10.14
N ARG A 83 2.73 -17.91 11.12
CA ARG A 83 2.08 -17.74 12.44
C ARG A 83 0.73 -17.02 12.34
N ILE A 84 0.67 -15.92 11.59
CA ILE A 84 -0.58 -15.19 11.31
C ILE A 84 -1.59 -16.12 10.64
N LYS A 85 -1.18 -16.85 9.61
CA LYS A 85 -2.03 -17.82 8.90
C LYS A 85 -2.58 -18.90 9.83
N ASN A 86 -1.77 -19.36 10.79
CA ASN A 86 -2.14 -20.39 11.76
C ASN A 86 -2.99 -19.87 12.93
N GLY A 87 -3.41 -18.61 12.92
CA GLY A 87 -4.34 -18.07 13.91
C GLY A 87 -3.70 -17.27 15.03
N GLU A 88 -2.39 -17.05 15.02
CA GLU A 88 -1.73 -16.22 16.04
C GLU A 88 -2.08 -14.74 15.85
N ARG A 89 -2.43 -14.05 16.94
CA ARG A 89 -2.90 -12.65 16.95
C ARG A 89 -2.14 -11.76 17.93
N THR A 90 -1.14 -12.30 18.62
CA THR A 90 -0.33 -11.57 19.60
C THR A 90 1.09 -11.51 19.07
N PHE A 91 1.55 -10.30 18.80
CA PHE A 91 2.89 -10.02 18.28
C PHE A 91 3.47 -8.87 19.08
N ASN A 92 4.77 -8.93 19.35
CA ASN A 92 5.48 -7.82 20.00
C ASN A 92 5.90 -6.76 18.97
N ASP A 93 6.35 -5.60 19.48
CA ASP A 93 6.72 -4.46 18.64
C ASP A 93 7.85 -4.77 17.64
N ASP A 94 8.80 -5.64 18.01
CA ASP A 94 9.90 -6.04 17.12
C ASP A 94 9.39 -6.89 15.95
N GLU A 95 8.42 -7.78 16.21
CA GLU A 95 7.78 -8.60 15.17
C GLU A 95 6.95 -7.75 14.20
N LEU A 96 6.18 -6.79 14.73
CA LEU A 96 5.45 -5.82 13.92
C LEU A 96 6.42 -5.00 13.07
N LEU A 97 7.54 -4.58 13.64
CA LEU A 97 8.58 -3.84 12.94
C LEU A 97 9.24 -4.67 11.83
N ILE A 98 9.44 -5.99 12.01
CA ILE A 98 9.95 -6.87 10.95
C ILE A 98 9.00 -6.88 9.75
N ILE A 99 7.69 -6.96 9.98
CA ILE A 99 6.67 -6.90 8.92
C ILE A 99 6.78 -5.57 8.17
N ASP A 100 6.75 -4.46 8.89
CA ASP A 100 6.75 -3.12 8.29
C ASP A 100 8.05 -2.85 7.52
N ARG A 101 9.22 -3.16 8.11
CA ARG A 101 10.52 -2.98 7.46
C ARG A 101 10.66 -3.83 6.20
N THR A 102 10.24 -5.08 6.23
CA THR A 102 10.36 -6.00 5.09
C THR A 102 9.51 -5.52 3.92
N LEU A 103 8.23 -5.23 4.16
CA LEU A 103 7.30 -4.80 3.11
C LEU A 103 7.63 -3.40 2.60
N TYR A 104 8.05 -2.48 3.48
CA TYR A 104 8.53 -1.17 3.09
C TYR A 104 9.77 -1.27 2.20
N THR A 105 10.73 -2.12 2.56
CA THR A 105 11.96 -2.32 1.78
C THR A 105 11.66 -2.84 0.38
N ILE A 106 10.77 -3.82 0.25
CA ILE A 106 10.32 -4.33 -1.06
C ILE A 106 9.79 -3.19 -1.92
N GLN A 107 8.80 -2.47 -1.39
CA GLN A 107 8.10 -1.47 -2.17
C GLN A 107 8.95 -0.24 -2.50
N GLN A 108 9.83 0.18 -1.58
CA GLN A 108 10.75 1.29 -1.84
C GLN A 108 11.90 0.92 -2.75
N SER A 109 12.38 -0.33 -2.71
CA SER A 109 13.42 -0.79 -3.65
C SER A 109 12.88 -0.79 -5.07
N ILE A 110 11.73 -1.42 -5.31
CA ILE A 110 11.02 -1.35 -6.59
C ILE A 110 10.82 0.10 -7.03
N GLY A 111 10.41 0.93 -6.09
CA GLY A 111 10.23 2.35 -6.28
C GLY A 111 11.46 3.08 -6.80
N ALA A 112 12.57 2.95 -6.08
CA ALA A 112 13.85 3.56 -6.42
C ALA A 112 14.38 3.03 -7.77
N GLY A 113 14.25 1.73 -8.02
CA GLY A 113 14.62 1.12 -9.30
C GLY A 113 13.84 1.73 -10.48
N LEU A 114 12.52 1.85 -10.35
CA LEU A 114 11.65 2.47 -11.37
C LEU A 114 11.97 3.96 -11.54
N ASP A 115 12.22 4.69 -10.45
CA ASP A 115 12.61 6.10 -10.50
C ASP A 115 13.91 6.29 -11.30
N LEU A 116 14.84 5.31 -11.27
CA LEU A 116 16.13 5.36 -11.97
C LEU A 116 16.07 4.87 -13.41
N LEU A 117 15.34 3.79 -13.67
CA LEU A 117 15.43 3.05 -14.93
C LEU A 117 14.29 3.33 -15.91
N VAL A 118 13.15 3.83 -15.41
CA VAL A 118 11.94 3.99 -16.22
C VAL A 118 11.56 5.46 -16.34
N ASN A 119 10.84 5.81 -17.40
CA ASN A 119 10.32 7.17 -17.57
C ASN A 119 9.33 7.52 -16.43
N PRO A 120 9.27 8.78 -15.97
CA PRO A 120 8.51 9.13 -14.75
C PRO A 120 7.01 8.82 -14.78
N ASN A 121 6.36 8.87 -15.95
CA ASN A 121 4.93 8.59 -16.07
C ASN A 121 4.66 7.09 -15.92
N SER A 122 5.45 6.27 -16.62
CA SER A 122 5.38 4.81 -16.51
C SER A 122 5.79 4.35 -15.10
N ALA A 123 6.89 4.89 -14.55
CA ALA A 123 7.37 4.57 -13.21
C ALA A 123 6.26 4.73 -12.17
N ARG A 124 5.57 5.89 -12.13
CA ARG A 124 4.47 6.14 -11.18
C ARG A 124 3.34 5.10 -11.29
N LYS A 125 2.98 4.72 -12.52
CA LYS A 125 1.96 3.69 -12.77
C LYS A 125 2.42 2.32 -12.28
N HIS A 126 3.62 1.89 -12.65
CA HIS A 126 4.13 0.57 -12.27
C HIS A 126 4.38 0.44 -10.78
N VAL A 127 4.84 1.50 -10.09
CA VAL A 127 4.95 1.53 -8.62
C VAL A 127 3.61 1.24 -7.96
N GLY A 128 2.54 1.89 -8.43
CA GLY A 128 1.18 1.64 -7.94
C GLY A 128 0.74 0.21 -8.18
N ASN A 129 0.96 -0.31 -9.39
CA ASN A 129 0.63 -1.70 -9.71
C ASN A 129 1.41 -2.71 -8.85
N ARG A 130 2.72 -2.48 -8.63
CA ARG A 130 3.54 -3.35 -7.77
C ARG A 130 3.04 -3.32 -6.33
N PHE A 131 2.59 -2.17 -5.86
CA PHE A 131 2.04 -2.05 -4.52
C PHE A 131 0.73 -2.84 -4.37
N GLU A 132 -0.22 -2.65 -5.29
CA GLU A 132 -1.47 -3.41 -5.32
C GLU A 132 -1.22 -4.93 -5.33
N GLU A 133 -0.27 -5.38 -6.15
CA GLU A 133 0.11 -6.78 -6.25
C GLU A 133 0.76 -7.31 -4.97
N LEU A 134 1.67 -6.54 -4.35
CA LEU A 134 2.31 -6.92 -3.09
C LEU A 134 1.25 -7.11 -1.99
N ILE A 135 0.37 -6.13 -1.80
CA ILE A 135 -0.70 -6.19 -0.79
C ILE A 135 -1.60 -7.40 -1.03
N LYS A 136 -1.98 -7.64 -2.29
CA LYS A 136 -2.78 -8.81 -2.68
C LYS A 136 -2.09 -10.13 -2.32
N VAL A 137 -0.79 -10.24 -2.63
CA VAL A 137 -0.01 -11.43 -2.33
C VAL A 137 0.08 -11.63 -0.82
N VAL A 138 0.38 -10.59 -0.03
CA VAL A 138 0.44 -10.68 1.43
C VAL A 138 -0.87 -11.20 2.02
N PHE A 139 -2.03 -10.69 1.58
CA PHE A 139 -3.32 -11.20 2.04
C PHE A 139 -3.53 -12.68 1.68
N THR A 140 -3.09 -13.09 0.49
CA THR A 140 -3.17 -14.50 0.06
C THR A 140 -2.30 -15.40 0.95
N GLU A 141 -1.08 -14.96 1.27
CA GLU A 141 -0.11 -15.73 2.05
C GLU A 141 -0.55 -15.93 3.51
N ILE A 142 -1.17 -14.90 4.13
CA ILE A 142 -1.75 -15.03 5.47
C ILE A 142 -3.09 -15.79 5.50
N GLY A 143 -3.54 -16.32 4.34
CA GLY A 143 -4.71 -17.19 4.25
C GLY A 143 -6.05 -16.47 4.04
N ILE A 144 -6.05 -15.20 3.61
CA ILE A 144 -7.28 -14.45 3.32
C ILE A 144 -7.61 -14.50 1.84
N SER A 145 -8.79 -15.03 1.51
CA SER A 145 -9.28 -15.08 0.14
C SER A 145 -9.53 -13.66 -0.38
N ASN A 146 -9.01 -13.36 -1.56
CA ASN A 146 -9.07 -12.02 -2.10
C ASN A 146 -9.16 -11.98 -3.63
N LYS A 147 -9.79 -10.92 -4.17
CA LYS A 147 -9.95 -10.74 -5.62
C LYS A 147 -10.11 -9.28 -5.99
N LYS A 148 -9.47 -8.86 -7.10
CA LYS A 148 -9.75 -7.57 -7.73
C LYS A 148 -11.15 -7.60 -8.34
N LYS A 149 -11.99 -6.64 -7.96
CA LYS A 149 -13.39 -6.56 -8.40
C LYS A 149 -13.77 -5.11 -8.61
N VAL A 150 -14.44 -4.85 -9.73
CA VAL A 150 -15.01 -3.54 -10.04
C VAL A 150 -16.52 -3.69 -9.96
N LEU A 151 -17.14 -2.99 -9.02
CA LEU A 151 -18.59 -2.93 -8.92
C LEU A 151 -19.10 -2.02 -10.04
N LYS A 152 -20.12 -2.50 -10.76
CA LYS A 152 -20.73 -1.81 -11.88
C LYS A 152 -22.13 -1.38 -11.49
N ILE A 153 -22.32 -0.08 -11.37
CA ILE A 153 -23.57 0.56 -10.98
C ILE A 153 -24.22 1.13 -12.25
N PRO A 154 -25.29 0.51 -12.77
CA PRO A 154 -26.03 1.07 -13.89
C PRO A 154 -26.78 2.34 -13.46
N TYR A 155 -26.87 3.32 -14.36
CA TYR A 155 -27.70 4.53 -14.18
C TYR A 155 -28.27 4.99 -15.53
N GLU A 156 -29.48 5.52 -15.51
CA GLU A 156 -30.17 5.97 -16.72
C GLU A 156 -29.70 7.35 -17.18
N THR A 157 -29.59 7.54 -18.49
CA THR A 157 -29.31 8.82 -19.14
C THR A 157 -30.16 8.97 -20.40
N ASP A 158 -30.24 10.19 -20.94
CA ASP A 158 -30.96 10.45 -22.20
C ASP A 158 -30.41 9.65 -23.40
N GLU A 159 -29.16 9.17 -23.30
CA GLU A 159 -28.48 8.33 -24.29
C GLU A 159 -28.63 6.81 -23.99
N GLY A 160 -29.46 6.44 -23.01
CA GLY A 160 -29.65 5.07 -22.52
C GLY A 160 -28.89 4.77 -21.21
N THR A 161 -28.88 3.50 -20.80
CA THR A 161 -28.24 3.06 -19.55
C THR A 161 -26.71 3.16 -19.64
N LYS A 162 -26.10 3.97 -18.78
CA LYS A 162 -24.65 4.04 -18.57
C LYS A 162 -24.24 3.25 -17.32
N VAL A 163 -22.93 3.01 -17.15
CA VAL A 163 -22.39 2.25 -16.02
C VAL A 163 -21.31 3.06 -15.32
N TYR A 164 -21.56 3.39 -14.06
CA TYR A 164 -20.55 3.88 -13.14
C TYR A 164 -19.73 2.70 -12.62
N LYS A 165 -18.39 2.81 -12.69
CA LYS A 165 -17.47 1.78 -12.20
C LYS A 165 -16.88 2.24 -10.88
N CYS A 166 -17.24 1.57 -9.79
CA CYS A 166 -16.54 1.71 -8.53
C CYS A 166 -15.29 0.82 -8.58
N GLU A 167 -14.16 1.43 -8.86
CA GLU A 167 -12.86 0.76 -8.98
C GLU A 167 -12.29 0.46 -7.59
N ASN A 168 -12.75 -0.64 -7.00
CA ASN A 168 -12.15 -1.19 -5.79
C ASN A 168 -10.90 -2.00 -6.17
N ASP A 169 -9.80 -1.82 -5.43
CA ASP A 169 -8.54 -2.47 -5.75
C ASP A 169 -8.58 -3.95 -5.37
N LEU A 170 -9.17 -4.25 -4.21
CA LEU A 170 -9.28 -5.60 -3.68
C LEU A 170 -10.55 -5.78 -2.83
N ILE A 171 -11.09 -7.00 -2.84
CA ILE A 171 -12.08 -7.46 -1.86
C ILE A 171 -11.45 -8.58 -1.04
N LEU A 172 -11.54 -8.50 0.28
CA LEU A 172 -11.13 -9.53 1.24
C LEU A 172 -12.36 -10.29 1.73
N SER A 173 -12.25 -11.61 1.82
CA SER A 173 -13.38 -12.47 2.14
C SER A 173 -13.09 -13.36 3.34
N PRO A 174 -14.06 -13.53 4.27
CA PRO A 174 -13.97 -14.52 5.34
C PRO A 174 -14.26 -15.94 4.83
N PHE A 175 -14.68 -16.08 3.56
CA PHE A 175 -14.98 -17.35 2.93
C PHE A 175 -13.77 -17.88 2.15
N GLU A 176 -13.81 -19.16 1.76
CA GLU A 176 -12.76 -19.76 0.90
C GLU A 176 -12.59 -18.98 -0.41
N LYS A 177 -13.68 -18.43 -0.95
CA LYS A 177 -13.72 -17.65 -2.19
C LYS A 177 -14.53 -16.38 -2.00
N VAL A 178 -14.05 -15.29 -2.59
CA VAL A 178 -14.79 -14.03 -2.70
C VAL A 178 -16.17 -14.27 -3.31
N LYS A 179 -17.22 -13.96 -2.55
CA LYS A 179 -18.63 -14.05 -2.94
C LYS A 179 -19.10 -12.82 -3.71
N SER A 180 -18.50 -11.65 -3.48
CA SER A 180 -18.82 -10.43 -4.22
C SER A 180 -18.69 -10.62 -5.74
N THR A 181 -19.67 -10.09 -6.46
CA THR A 181 -19.73 -10.10 -7.93
C THR A 181 -19.50 -8.69 -8.48
N SER A 182 -19.63 -8.50 -9.79
CA SER A 182 -19.63 -7.15 -10.36
C SER A 182 -20.95 -6.40 -10.12
N LYS A 183 -21.97 -7.06 -9.55
CA LYS A 183 -23.32 -6.54 -9.34
C LYS A 183 -23.73 -6.49 -7.86
N SER A 184 -23.00 -7.17 -6.98
CA SER A 184 -23.33 -7.30 -5.56
C SER A 184 -22.06 -7.38 -4.74
N LEU A 185 -22.11 -6.85 -3.51
CA LEU A 185 -21.11 -7.09 -2.48
C LEU A 185 -21.71 -7.97 -1.38
N ASP A 186 -20.89 -8.81 -0.76
CA ASP A 186 -21.30 -9.55 0.43
C ASP A 186 -20.97 -8.70 1.67
N LYS A 187 -21.96 -8.49 2.54
CA LYS A 187 -21.84 -7.66 3.75
C LYS A 187 -20.71 -8.06 4.72
N ASN A 188 -20.23 -9.30 4.64
CA ASN A 188 -19.16 -9.78 5.51
C ASN A 188 -17.77 -9.61 4.87
N GLU A 189 -17.70 -9.17 3.62
CA GLU A 189 -16.45 -8.90 2.91
C GLU A 189 -15.99 -7.45 3.13
N ILE A 190 -14.68 -7.22 2.94
CA ILE A 190 -14.07 -5.91 3.12
C ILE A 190 -13.64 -5.40 1.75
N VAL A 191 -14.07 -4.19 1.41
CA VAL A 191 -13.57 -3.46 0.25
C VAL A 191 -12.29 -2.73 0.65
N VAL A 192 -11.26 -2.87 -0.18
CA VAL A 192 -9.93 -2.31 0.11
C VAL A 192 -9.53 -1.38 -1.03
N SER A 193 -9.14 -0.15 -0.68
CA SER A 193 -8.38 0.70 -1.60
C SER A 193 -6.91 0.72 -1.21
N VAL A 194 -6.06 0.43 -2.19
CA VAL A 194 -4.60 0.42 -2.10
C VAL A 194 -4.06 1.55 -2.97
N LYS A 195 -3.29 2.46 -2.39
CA LYS A 195 -2.70 3.60 -3.10
C LYS A 195 -1.31 3.89 -2.58
N THR A 196 -0.41 4.40 -3.41
CA THR A 196 0.94 4.74 -2.93
C THR A 196 0.91 5.91 -1.94
N THR A 197 0.06 6.90 -2.16
CA THR A 197 -0.10 8.10 -1.32
C THR A 197 -1.56 8.49 -1.20
N SER A 198 -1.97 9.09 -0.07
CA SER A 198 -3.37 9.44 0.17
C SER A 198 -3.78 10.70 -0.60
N LYS A 199 -3.14 11.85 -0.34
CA LYS A 199 -3.44 13.14 -0.99
C LYS A 199 -4.95 13.42 -1.05
N ASP A 200 -5.42 13.98 -2.16
CA ASP A 200 -6.83 14.20 -2.50
C ASP A 200 -7.62 12.89 -2.68
N ARG A 201 -6.95 11.74 -2.88
CA ARG A 201 -7.63 10.44 -3.08
C ARG A 201 -8.30 9.91 -1.81
N MET A 202 -7.88 10.37 -0.64
CA MET A 202 -8.49 9.96 0.62
C MET A 202 -9.98 10.32 0.66
N GLY A 203 -10.36 11.50 0.16
CA GLY A 203 -11.76 11.91 0.10
C GLY A 203 -12.60 11.02 -0.82
N LYS A 204 -12.03 10.56 -1.93
CA LYS A 204 -12.71 9.65 -2.86
C LYS A 204 -13.16 8.36 -2.18
N MET A 205 -12.38 7.83 -1.23
CA MET A 205 -12.73 6.61 -0.51
C MET A 205 -14.02 6.72 0.31
N PHE A 206 -14.24 7.88 0.94
CA PHE A 206 -15.48 8.15 1.69
C PHE A 206 -16.69 8.23 0.77
N ILE A 207 -16.53 8.89 -0.38
CA ILE A 207 -17.59 8.97 -1.40
C ILE A 207 -17.89 7.60 -1.98
N ASP A 208 -16.84 6.83 -2.32
CA ASP A 208 -16.99 5.47 -2.83
C ASP A 208 -17.71 4.60 -1.79
N LYS A 209 -17.37 4.66 -0.49
CA LYS A 209 -18.11 3.93 0.57
C LYS A 209 -19.61 4.27 0.59
N ILE A 210 -19.96 5.56 0.62
CA ILE A 210 -21.37 6.00 0.64
C ILE A 210 -22.11 5.50 -0.61
N LEU A 211 -21.48 5.56 -1.78
CA LEU A 211 -22.08 5.07 -3.03
C LEU A 211 -22.24 3.54 -3.02
N LEU A 212 -21.26 2.81 -2.48
CA LEU A 212 -21.32 1.36 -2.33
C LEU A 212 -22.50 0.98 -1.45
N GLU A 213 -22.60 1.53 -0.24
CA GLU A 213 -23.65 1.22 0.74
C GLU A 213 -25.05 1.52 0.20
N ARG A 214 -25.21 2.66 -0.48
CA ARG A 214 -26.47 2.99 -1.16
C ARG A 214 -26.84 2.01 -2.26
N PHE A 215 -25.87 1.49 -2.99
CA PHE A 215 -26.12 0.60 -4.11
C PHE A 215 -26.38 -0.85 -3.67
N VAL A 216 -25.69 -1.33 -2.64
CA VAL A 216 -25.83 -2.70 -2.13
C VAL A 216 -26.89 -2.82 -1.04
N GLU A 217 -27.46 -1.69 -0.60
CA GLU A 217 -28.53 -1.59 0.40
C GLU A 217 -28.17 -2.21 1.77
N HIS A 218 -26.89 -2.18 2.11
CA HIS A 218 -26.37 -2.58 3.42
C HIS A 218 -25.05 -1.87 3.71
N ASP A 219 -24.69 -1.80 5.00
CA ASP A 219 -23.39 -1.27 5.43
C ASP A 219 -22.25 -2.10 4.83
N GLN A 220 -21.19 -1.42 4.39
CA GLN A 220 -20.07 -2.05 3.70
C GLN A 220 -18.76 -1.66 4.36
N LYS A 221 -18.01 -2.67 4.80
CA LYS A 221 -16.67 -2.46 5.36
C LYS A 221 -15.71 -1.97 4.28
N VAL A 222 -15.05 -0.83 4.50
CA VAL A 222 -14.07 -0.21 3.61
C VAL A 222 -12.81 0.21 4.38
N ILE A 223 -11.64 -0.28 3.95
CA ILE A 223 -10.35 0.13 4.49
C ILE A 223 -9.46 0.78 3.43
N GLY A 224 -8.55 1.65 3.88
CA GLY A 224 -7.51 2.25 3.05
C GLY A 224 -6.12 1.76 3.42
N ILE A 225 -5.31 1.45 2.41
CA ILE A 225 -3.92 1.04 2.58
C ILE A 225 -3.05 1.97 1.73
N PHE A 226 -2.11 2.64 2.40
CA PHE A 226 -1.18 3.57 1.80
C PHE A 226 0.26 3.09 1.97
N LEU A 227 1.11 3.35 0.99
CA LEU A 227 2.55 3.11 1.18
C LEU A 227 3.10 4.18 2.14
N ASN A 228 2.99 5.45 1.78
CA ASN A 228 3.45 6.58 2.59
C ASN A 228 2.72 7.87 2.20
N ASP A 229 2.94 8.93 2.96
CA ASP A 229 2.50 10.29 2.59
C ASP A 229 3.67 11.27 2.67
N VAL A 230 4.80 10.88 2.07
CA VAL A 230 5.98 11.72 1.92
C VAL A 230 6.23 11.99 0.44
N GLN A 231 6.58 13.22 0.11
CA GLN A 231 7.01 13.60 -1.23
C GLN A 231 8.24 14.50 -1.14
N ARG A 232 9.10 14.39 -2.14
CA ARG A 232 10.21 15.33 -2.32
C ARG A 232 9.65 16.72 -2.61
N LYS A 233 10.18 17.72 -1.91
CA LYS A 233 9.94 19.14 -2.15
C LYS A 233 11.24 19.74 -2.65
N GLU A 234 11.21 20.35 -3.84
CA GLU A 234 12.40 20.90 -4.50
C GLU A 234 13.49 19.83 -4.69
N HIS A 235 14.73 20.12 -4.27
CA HIS A 235 15.88 19.24 -4.51
C HIS A 235 16.17 18.33 -3.31
N ASP A 236 16.34 18.90 -2.13
CA ASP A 236 16.85 18.21 -0.95
C ASP A 236 15.84 18.14 0.20
N ASN A 237 14.60 18.60 0.03
CA ASN A 237 13.60 18.70 1.10
C ASN A 237 12.45 17.68 0.93
N ILE A 238 11.65 17.51 1.98
CA ILE A 238 10.45 16.67 1.98
C ILE A 238 9.21 17.47 2.41
N SER A 239 8.04 17.00 2.02
CA SER A 239 6.76 17.46 2.55
C SER A 239 5.83 16.27 2.76
N TYR A 240 4.91 16.41 3.71
CA TYR A 240 3.88 15.41 3.96
C TYR A 240 2.60 15.75 3.21
N THR A 241 1.92 14.73 2.70
CA THR A 241 0.77 14.88 1.80
C THR A 241 -0.57 14.52 2.42
N LEU A 242 -0.55 14.04 3.66
CA LEU A 242 -1.76 13.71 4.40
C LEU A 242 -2.58 14.99 4.72
N VAL A 243 -3.80 15.05 4.19
CA VAL A 243 -4.77 16.13 4.49
C VAL A 243 -5.60 15.76 5.71
N SER A 244 -4.95 15.70 6.88
CA SER A 244 -5.51 15.11 8.11
C SER A 244 -6.78 15.81 8.61
N ASN A 245 -6.84 17.15 8.55
CA ASN A 245 -8.03 17.89 8.99
C ASN A 245 -9.27 17.52 8.16
N LEU A 246 -9.10 17.40 6.84
CA LEU A 246 -10.19 17.04 5.94
C LEU A 246 -10.63 15.58 6.14
N PHE A 247 -9.69 14.67 6.42
CA PHE A 247 -10.01 13.31 6.84
C PHE A 247 -10.95 13.27 8.05
N MET A 248 -10.71 14.11 9.06
CA MET A 248 -11.58 14.16 10.25
C MET A 248 -12.95 14.74 9.93
N VAL A 249 -13.03 15.73 9.03
CA VAL A 249 -14.32 16.23 8.54
C VAL A 249 -15.11 15.11 7.88
N TYR A 250 -14.50 14.33 6.98
CA TYR A 250 -15.18 13.22 6.34
C TYR A 250 -15.59 12.12 7.34
N SER A 251 -14.69 11.76 8.25
CA SER A 251 -14.96 10.72 9.25
C SER A 251 -16.08 11.11 10.21
N LYS A 252 -16.21 12.40 10.57
CA LYS A 252 -17.23 12.87 11.52
C LYS A 252 -18.56 13.22 10.88
N PHE A 253 -18.55 13.69 9.64
CA PHE A 253 -19.75 14.29 9.02
C PHE A 253 -20.24 13.58 7.75
N LEU A 254 -19.46 12.64 7.18
CA LEU A 254 -19.86 11.88 5.98
C LEU A 254 -20.09 10.40 6.30
N THR A 255 -19.02 9.67 6.59
CA THR A 255 -19.03 8.24 6.93
C THR A 255 -17.69 7.88 7.58
N GLU A 256 -17.64 6.83 8.39
CA GLU A 256 -16.39 6.36 9.00
C GLU A 256 -15.82 5.20 8.19
N LEU A 257 -14.53 5.23 7.87
CA LEU A 257 -13.82 4.07 7.33
C LEU A 257 -13.41 3.14 8.47
N GLU A 258 -13.39 1.84 8.22
CA GLU A 258 -13.06 0.79 9.19
C GLU A 258 -11.59 0.85 9.62
N GLY A 259 -10.75 1.51 8.83
CA GLY A 259 -9.36 1.79 9.16
C GLY A 259 -8.57 2.30 7.97
N VAL A 260 -7.51 3.05 8.28
CA VAL A 260 -6.51 3.50 7.32
C VAL A 260 -5.14 3.01 7.78
N TYR A 261 -4.40 2.39 6.89
CA TYR A 261 -3.16 1.69 7.22
C TYR A 261 -2.01 2.17 6.36
N TYR A 262 -0.82 2.28 6.94
CA TYR A 262 0.39 2.73 6.25
C TYR A 262 1.54 1.75 6.42
N LEU A 263 2.35 1.58 5.37
CA LEU A 263 3.69 1.00 5.53
C LEU A 263 4.67 1.99 6.19
N ASP A 264 4.52 3.29 5.89
CA ASP A 264 5.31 4.38 6.46
C ASP A 264 4.39 5.55 6.83
N PRO A 265 3.79 5.50 8.04
CA PRO A 265 2.80 6.48 8.46
C PRO A 265 3.43 7.87 8.65
N PRO A 266 2.83 8.94 8.08
CA PRO A 266 3.32 10.30 8.27
C PRO A 266 3.16 10.72 9.75
N PRO A 267 3.95 11.69 10.24
CA PRO A 267 3.93 12.09 11.65
C PRO A 267 2.54 12.46 12.21
N ASN A 268 1.68 13.08 11.40
CA ASN A 268 0.34 13.46 11.82
C ASN A 268 -0.60 12.26 12.02
N ALA A 269 -0.38 11.15 11.31
CA ALA A 269 -1.18 9.93 11.51
C ALA A 269 -1.00 9.34 12.92
N LYS A 270 0.13 9.62 13.57
CA LYS A 270 0.46 9.13 14.92
C LYS A 270 -0.09 10.00 16.05
N LYS A 271 -0.71 11.15 15.72
CA LYS A 271 -1.24 12.09 16.71
C LYS A 271 -2.72 11.86 16.93
N GLU A 272 -3.21 12.16 18.12
CA GLU A 272 -4.65 12.27 18.37
C GLU A 272 -5.27 13.41 17.55
N PRO A 273 -6.49 13.25 17.01
CA PRO A 273 -7.34 12.06 17.07
C PRO A 273 -7.08 11.02 15.95
N TYR A 274 -6.10 11.25 15.08
CA TYR A 274 -5.88 10.47 13.86
C TYR A 274 -5.40 9.05 14.10
N ASN A 275 -4.55 8.84 15.11
CA ASN A 275 -4.01 7.53 15.53
C ASN A 275 -5.09 6.48 15.88
N LYS A 276 -6.33 6.90 16.18
CA LYS A 276 -7.47 6.01 16.37
C LYS A 276 -7.93 5.35 15.08
N TYR A 277 -7.71 6.02 13.95
CA TYR A 277 -8.15 5.60 12.62
C TYR A 277 -6.99 5.17 11.71
N MET A 278 -5.79 5.69 11.97
CA MET A 278 -4.61 5.52 11.15
C MET A 278 -3.56 4.69 11.88
N LYS A 279 -3.24 3.51 11.35
CA LYS A 279 -2.37 2.52 11.97
C LYS A 279 -1.29 2.00 11.02
N SER A 280 -0.38 1.20 11.55
CA SER A 280 0.60 0.47 10.74
C SER A 280 -0.05 -0.66 9.94
N PHE A 281 0.54 -1.05 8.82
CA PHE A 281 0.07 -2.20 8.05
C PHE A 281 0.31 -3.51 8.79
N SER A 282 1.36 -3.61 9.61
CA SER A 282 1.57 -4.74 10.52
C SER A 282 0.35 -4.96 11.43
N GLU A 283 -0.18 -3.92 12.07
CA GLU A 283 -1.43 -4.00 12.86
C GLU A 283 -2.65 -4.49 12.05
N LEU A 284 -2.74 -4.12 10.77
CA LEU A 284 -3.80 -4.60 9.89
C LEU A 284 -3.76 -6.12 9.77
N ILE A 285 -2.60 -6.66 9.38
CA ILE A 285 -2.50 -8.08 9.00
C ILE A 285 -2.41 -9.02 10.21
N THR A 286 -1.97 -8.53 11.36
CA THR A 286 -1.92 -9.34 12.59
C THR A 286 -3.23 -9.34 13.36
N THR A 287 -3.98 -8.23 13.33
CA THR A 287 -5.08 -8.02 14.28
C THR A 287 -6.35 -7.52 13.62
N ASP A 288 -6.31 -6.33 13.01
CA ASP A 288 -7.53 -5.62 12.64
C ASP A 288 -8.32 -6.32 11.52
N VAL A 289 -7.65 -6.88 10.50
CA VAL A 289 -8.33 -7.57 9.39
C VAL A 289 -9.14 -8.77 9.89
N TRP A 290 -8.62 -9.50 10.86
CA TRP A 290 -9.27 -10.68 11.42
C TRP A 290 -10.49 -10.30 12.25
N ARG A 291 -10.40 -9.20 13.04
CA ARG A 291 -11.54 -8.64 13.74
C ARG A 291 -12.64 -8.24 12.77
N LEU A 292 -12.29 -7.49 11.71
CA LEU A 292 -13.23 -7.01 10.70
C LEU A 292 -13.89 -8.14 9.91
N LEU A 293 -13.19 -9.25 9.65
CA LEU A 293 -13.75 -10.41 8.96
C LEU A 293 -14.64 -11.29 9.87
N SER A 294 -14.49 -11.15 11.19
CA SER A 294 -15.26 -11.92 12.19
C SER A 294 -16.51 -11.21 12.73
N SER A 295 -16.61 -9.89 12.53
CA SER A 295 -17.71 -9.03 12.99
C SER A 295 -18.93 -9.08 12.08
#